data_AF-A0AAV6MXQ6-F1
#
_entry.id   AF-A0AAV6MXQ6-F1
#
_cell.length_a   1.000
_cell.length_b   1.000
_cell.length_c   1.000
_cell.angle_alpha   90.00
_cell.angle_beta   90.00
_cell.angle_gamma   90.00
#
_symmetry.space_group_name_H-M   'P 1'
#
loop_
_entity.id
_entity.type
_entity.pdbx_description
1 polymer ?
#
loop_
_entity_poly.entity_id
_entity_poly.type
_entity_poly.pdbx_seq_one_letter_code
_entity_poly.pdbx_strand_id
1 'polypeptide(L)'
;MQSLTFNWANNIYLSGLTSLNSRQSHITINSCNNVLVKNVKIMAPDQSPNTDGIHVQSSTDVTITGTTIQTGDDCISIGDGTKNLFMTHIKCGPGHGSAGVKISDVTYKNIGGTSATLEAITFDCSSTKPCDDIRLEDIKLTYKNKAPTSTCNNVGGSSMGILMPQSCL
;
A
#
# COMPACT_ATOMS: atom_id res chain seq x y z
N MET A 1 22.88 4.49 2.27
CA MET A 1 23.28 5.90 2.36
C MET A 1 22.13 6.72 1.82
N GLN A 2 21.57 7.59 2.65
CA GLN A 2 20.53 8.55 2.28
C GLN A 2 21.17 9.73 1.54
N SER A 3 20.45 10.36 0.60
CA SER A 3 21.04 11.43 -0.22
C SER A 3 21.05 12.78 0.49
N LEU A 4 19.99 13.10 1.22
CA LEU A 4 19.89 14.36 1.98
C LEU A 4 19.12 14.11 3.28
N THR A 5 19.71 14.50 4.40
CA THR A 5 19.08 14.35 5.72
C THR A 5 19.15 15.67 6.47
N PHE A 6 18.01 16.09 7.01
CA PHE A 6 17.93 17.15 8.01
C PHE A 6 17.57 16.52 9.36
N ASN A 7 18.39 16.79 10.37
CA ASN A 7 18.12 16.37 11.75
C ASN A 7 18.12 17.60 12.67
N TRP A 8 17.14 17.70 13.57
CA TRP A 8 17.07 18.75 14.61
C TRP A 8 17.19 20.18 14.06
N ALA A 9 16.58 20.44 12.91
CA ALA A 9 16.69 21.71 12.20
C ALA A 9 15.34 22.43 12.10
N ASN A 10 15.39 23.76 12.06
CA ASN A 10 14.21 24.61 12.04
C ASN A 10 14.23 25.57 10.84
N ASN A 11 13.05 25.93 10.31
CA ASN A 11 12.88 26.93 9.25
C ASN A 11 13.59 26.57 7.93
N ILE A 12 13.45 25.32 7.49
CA ILE A 12 14.09 24.82 6.27
C ILE A 12 13.24 25.19 5.05
N TYR A 13 13.87 25.74 4.01
CA TYR A 13 13.27 25.93 2.70
C TYR A 13 14.07 25.19 1.63
N LEU A 14 13.47 24.14 1.07
CA LEU A 14 14.05 23.27 0.06
C LEU A 14 13.24 23.40 -1.23
N SER A 15 13.84 23.89 -2.31
CA SER A 15 13.10 24.06 -3.57
C SER A 15 13.89 23.75 -4.83
N GLY A 16 13.21 23.18 -5.85
CA GLY A 16 13.73 23.03 -7.21
C GLY A 16 14.80 21.96 -7.42
N LEU A 17 15.17 21.18 -6.40
CA LEU A 17 16.23 20.19 -6.52
C LEU A 17 15.78 18.92 -7.25
N THR A 18 16.73 18.21 -7.84
CA THR A 18 16.55 16.83 -8.32
C THR A 18 17.47 15.88 -7.54
N SER A 19 16.91 14.83 -6.93
CA SER A 19 17.63 13.79 -6.19
C SER A 19 17.55 12.47 -6.95
N LEU A 20 18.70 11.88 -7.29
CA LEU A 20 18.81 10.70 -8.15
C LEU A 20 19.48 9.54 -7.42
N ASN A 21 18.93 8.34 -7.57
CA ASN A 21 19.53 7.04 -7.21
C ASN A 21 20.09 6.98 -5.79
N SER A 22 19.30 7.39 -4.79
CA SER A 22 19.70 7.18 -3.40
C SER A 22 19.76 5.69 -3.08
N ARG A 23 20.68 5.29 -2.20
CA ARG A 23 20.81 3.89 -1.77
C ARG A 23 19.82 3.50 -0.66
N GLN A 24 19.12 4.48 -0.10
CA GLN A 24 18.08 4.40 0.94
C GLN A 24 17.06 5.52 0.65
N SER A 25 16.37 6.08 1.65
CA SER A 25 15.50 7.24 1.48
C SER A 25 16.25 8.43 0.84
N HIS A 26 15.63 9.08 -0.13
CA HIS A 26 16.26 10.20 -0.85
C HIS A 26 16.35 11.47 0.00
N ILE A 27 15.27 11.81 0.69
CA ILE A 27 15.23 12.95 1.61
C ILE A 27 14.68 12.45 2.94
N THR A 28 15.40 12.70 4.02
CA THR A 28 14.95 12.39 5.37
C THR A 28 14.80 13.67 6.18
N ILE A 29 13.61 13.88 6.72
CA ILE A 29 13.28 14.98 7.62
C ILE A 29 12.99 14.38 8.98
N ASN A 30 13.97 14.46 9.87
CA ASN A 30 13.91 13.85 11.20
C ASN A 30 14.02 14.91 12.29
N SER A 31 13.10 14.91 13.25
CA SER A 31 13.14 15.83 14.40
C SER A 31 13.23 17.32 14.01
N CYS A 32 12.60 17.75 12.92
CA CYS A 32 12.66 19.13 12.42
C CYS A 32 11.40 19.94 12.74
N ASN A 33 11.49 21.28 12.73
CA ASN A 33 10.34 22.19 12.80
C ASN A 33 10.29 23.17 11.61
N ASN A 34 9.09 23.46 11.10
CA ASN A 34 8.87 24.45 10.04
C ASN A 34 9.73 24.18 8.79
N VAL A 35 9.39 23.13 8.05
CA VAL A 35 10.09 22.68 6.83
C VAL A 35 9.18 22.85 5.62
N LEU A 36 9.69 23.46 4.56
CA LEU A 36 9.00 23.58 3.26
C LEU A 36 9.84 22.92 2.16
N VAL A 37 9.33 21.84 1.58
CA VAL A 37 9.83 21.17 0.39
C VAL A 37 8.92 21.52 -0.79
N LYS A 38 9.48 22.14 -1.83
CA LYS A 38 8.71 22.67 -2.97
C LYS A 38 9.34 22.33 -4.32
N ASN A 39 8.55 21.83 -5.26
CA ASN A 39 8.98 21.59 -6.65
C ASN A 39 10.24 20.71 -6.76
N VAL A 40 10.29 19.64 -5.95
CA VAL A 40 11.42 18.71 -5.95
C VAL A 40 11.15 17.53 -6.89
N LYS A 41 12.19 16.99 -7.51
CA LYS A 41 12.11 15.77 -8.33
C LYS A 41 12.96 14.68 -7.70
N ILE A 42 12.38 13.51 -7.47
CA ILE A 42 13.05 12.34 -6.89
C ILE A 42 12.91 11.18 -7.86
N MET A 43 14.04 10.56 -8.21
CA MET A 43 14.05 9.43 -9.13
C MET A 43 15.05 8.37 -8.67
N ALA A 44 14.57 7.15 -8.49
CA ALA A 44 15.34 5.92 -8.39
C ALA A 44 14.68 4.87 -9.30
N PRO A 45 15.39 3.77 -9.62
CA PRO A 45 14.79 2.62 -10.27
C PRO A 45 13.57 2.12 -9.47
N ASP A 46 12.53 1.68 -10.18
CA ASP A 46 11.24 1.19 -9.66
C ASP A 46 11.34 -0.10 -8.83
N GLN A 47 12.46 -0.82 -8.94
CA GLN A 47 12.78 -2.01 -8.15
C GLN A 47 13.82 -1.74 -7.06
N SER A 48 14.17 -0.48 -6.80
CA SER A 48 15.20 -0.15 -5.82
C SER A 48 14.63 -0.30 -4.39
N PRO A 49 15.02 -1.34 -3.63
CA PRO A 49 14.42 -1.62 -2.33
C PRO A 49 14.82 -0.55 -1.30
N ASN A 50 13.90 -0.20 -0.38
CA ASN A 50 14.15 0.76 0.71
C ASN A 50 14.48 2.18 0.22
N THR A 51 14.01 2.56 -0.96
CA THR A 51 14.19 3.90 -1.53
C THR A 51 12.98 4.78 -1.30
N ASP A 52 12.70 5.11 -0.05
CA ASP A 52 11.60 6.05 0.20
C ASP A 52 11.91 7.40 -0.47
N GLY A 53 10.94 8.00 -1.13
CA GLY A 53 11.17 9.30 -1.76
C GLY A 53 11.48 10.36 -0.71
N ILE A 54 10.53 10.60 0.17
CA ILE A 54 10.72 11.47 1.33
C ILE A 54 10.29 10.72 2.57
N HIS A 55 11.23 10.48 3.49
CA HIS A 55 10.93 9.92 4.80
C HIS A 55 10.78 11.06 5.82
N VAL A 56 9.65 11.09 6.54
CA VAL A 56 9.40 12.08 7.60
C VAL A 56 9.16 11.35 8.91
N GLN A 57 9.97 11.65 9.93
CA GLN A 57 9.84 11.05 11.26
C GLN A 57 10.02 12.14 12.33
N SER A 58 9.28 12.04 13.44
CA SER A 58 9.44 12.89 14.63
C SER A 58 9.47 14.41 14.39
N SER A 59 8.91 14.89 13.28
CA SER A 59 9.02 16.30 12.83
C SER A 59 7.69 17.04 12.95
N THR A 60 7.72 18.37 13.09
CA THR A 60 6.55 19.25 13.22
C THR A 60 6.54 20.33 12.13
N ASP A 61 5.37 20.69 11.61
CA ASP A 61 5.18 21.75 10.62
C ASP A 61 5.98 21.52 9.33
N VAL A 62 5.69 20.41 8.65
CA VAL A 62 6.36 20.03 7.39
C VAL A 62 5.38 20.22 6.23
N THR A 63 5.76 20.97 5.20
CA THR A 63 5.01 21.13 3.95
C THR A 63 5.78 20.53 2.78
N ILE A 64 5.15 19.67 1.99
CA ILE A 64 5.69 19.09 0.76
C ILE A 64 4.74 19.42 -0.40
N THR A 65 5.22 20.09 -1.43
CA THR A 65 4.34 20.57 -2.52
C THR A 65 4.99 20.56 -3.90
N GLY A 66 4.22 20.18 -4.92
CA GLY A 66 4.66 20.21 -6.33
C GLY A 66 5.78 19.22 -6.65
N THR A 67 5.91 18.16 -5.88
CA THR A 67 7.02 17.20 -5.99
C THR A 67 6.65 16.02 -6.88
N THR A 68 7.58 15.57 -7.71
CA THR A 68 7.45 14.30 -8.47
C THR A 68 8.41 13.27 -7.92
N ILE A 69 7.92 12.11 -7.54
CA ILE A 69 8.68 11.04 -6.88
C ILE A 69 8.46 9.73 -7.63
N GLN A 70 9.55 9.11 -8.03
CA GLN A 70 9.59 7.82 -8.73
C GLN A 70 10.63 6.96 -8.02
N THR A 71 10.20 5.99 -7.24
CA THR A 71 11.06 5.21 -6.36
C THR A 71 10.60 3.77 -6.25
N GLY A 72 11.51 2.86 -5.92
CA GLY A 72 11.21 1.45 -5.72
C GLY A 72 10.73 1.10 -4.30
N ASP A 73 10.45 2.12 -3.48
CA ASP A 73 9.76 2.01 -2.20
C ASP A 73 8.72 3.14 -2.03
N ASP A 74 8.21 3.35 -0.83
CA ASP A 74 7.21 4.37 -0.50
C ASP A 74 7.57 5.72 -1.09
N CYS A 75 6.64 6.26 -1.87
CA CYS A 75 6.76 7.61 -2.41
C CYS A 75 7.07 8.65 -1.32
N ILE A 76 6.34 8.55 -0.22
CA ILE A 76 6.57 9.27 1.01
C ILE A 76 6.24 8.29 2.13
N SER A 77 7.19 8.02 3.01
CA SER A 77 6.98 7.21 4.20
C SER A 77 6.95 8.12 5.42
N ILE A 78 6.11 7.74 6.40
CA ILE A 78 5.89 8.53 7.61
C ILE A 78 6.22 7.64 8.80
N GLY A 79 7.32 7.95 9.48
CA GLY A 79 7.69 7.33 10.74
C GLY A 79 6.89 7.89 11.92
N ASP A 80 7.10 7.30 13.09
CA ASP A 80 6.49 7.70 14.35
C ASP A 80 6.85 9.15 14.76
N GLY A 81 6.00 9.77 15.57
CA GLY A 81 6.23 11.09 16.15
C GLY A 81 6.02 12.29 15.20
N THR A 82 5.69 12.08 13.92
CA THR A 82 5.42 13.16 12.95
C THR A 82 4.11 13.91 13.24
N LYS A 83 4.16 15.26 13.20
CA LYS A 83 3.05 16.19 13.50
C LYS A 83 2.97 17.28 12.43
N ASN A 84 1.76 17.77 12.12
CA ASN A 84 1.53 18.87 11.16
C ASN A 84 2.26 18.70 9.81
N LEU A 85 2.07 17.55 9.15
CA LEU A 85 2.56 17.27 7.79
C LEU A 85 1.49 17.63 6.75
N PHE A 86 1.80 18.54 5.83
CA PHE A 86 0.93 18.97 4.73
C PHE A 86 1.55 18.57 3.38
N MET A 87 0.80 17.84 2.54
CA MET A 87 1.25 17.35 1.23
C MET A 87 0.26 17.72 0.14
N THR A 88 0.74 18.28 -0.97
CA THR A 88 -0.14 18.64 -2.10
C THR A 88 0.59 18.57 -3.44
N HIS A 89 -0.14 18.28 -4.52
CA HIS A 89 0.43 18.16 -5.87
C HIS A 89 1.64 17.22 -5.93
N ILE A 90 1.53 16.04 -5.30
CA ILE A 90 2.56 15.01 -5.31
C ILE A 90 2.26 14.03 -6.44
N LYS A 91 3.18 13.92 -7.39
CA LYS A 91 3.09 12.91 -8.44
C LYS A 91 3.94 11.71 -8.03
N CYS A 92 3.27 10.58 -7.80
CA CYS A 92 3.89 9.32 -7.45
C CYS A 92 3.94 8.36 -8.62
N GLY A 93 5.11 7.79 -8.85
CA GLY A 93 5.30 6.63 -9.70
C GLY A 93 5.77 6.92 -11.13
N PRO A 94 6.12 5.84 -11.85
CA PRO A 94 5.98 4.43 -11.43
C PRO A 94 6.93 4.02 -10.28
N GLY A 95 6.53 3.08 -9.40
CA GLY A 95 7.23 2.73 -8.16
C GLY A 95 6.52 1.74 -7.20
N HIS A 96 7.05 1.52 -5.98
CA HIS A 96 6.49 0.61 -4.93
C HIS A 96 5.08 1.00 -4.53
N GLY A 97 4.26 -0.01 -4.31
CA GLY A 97 2.82 0.14 -4.39
C GLY A 97 2.34 -0.15 -5.81
N SER A 98 2.48 -1.42 -6.19
CA SER A 98 1.56 -2.05 -7.13
C SER A 98 0.11 -1.89 -6.63
N ALA A 99 -0.51 -0.75 -6.98
CA ALA A 99 -1.92 -0.36 -6.92
C ALA A 99 -2.83 -0.99 -5.83
N GLY A 100 -3.50 -0.14 -5.04
CA GLY A 100 -4.79 -0.50 -4.42
C GLY A 100 -5.86 -0.64 -5.50
N VAL A 101 -5.92 -1.82 -6.13
CA VAL A 101 -6.72 -2.14 -7.31
C VAL A 101 -8.19 -2.29 -6.94
N LYS A 102 -9.08 -1.62 -7.69
CA LYS A 102 -10.50 -2.02 -7.72
C LYS A 102 -10.58 -3.42 -8.34
N ILE A 103 -10.85 -4.43 -7.51
CA ILE A 103 -11.04 -5.82 -7.94
C ILE A 103 -12.52 -5.99 -8.21
N SER A 104 -12.89 -6.14 -9.47
CA SER A 104 -14.26 -6.41 -9.82
C SER A 104 -14.35 -7.25 -11.08
N ASP A 105 -15.44 -7.99 -11.25
CA ASP A 105 -15.64 -8.97 -12.34
C ASP A 105 -14.59 -10.09 -12.30
N VAL A 106 -14.68 -10.94 -11.27
CA VAL A 106 -13.77 -12.09 -11.08
C VAL A 106 -14.56 -13.34 -10.76
N THR A 107 -14.38 -14.42 -11.52
CA THR A 107 -15.05 -15.71 -11.26
C THR A 107 -14.05 -16.76 -10.78
N TYR A 108 -14.36 -17.43 -9.67
CA TYR A 108 -13.68 -18.61 -9.12
C TYR A 108 -14.59 -19.84 -9.31
N LYS A 109 -14.17 -20.90 -10.04
CA LYS A 109 -15.03 -22.04 -10.44
C LYS A 109 -14.32 -23.41 -10.38
N ASN A 110 -15.06 -24.51 -10.11
CA ASN A 110 -14.63 -25.93 -10.06
C ASN A 110 -13.50 -26.21 -9.03
N ILE A 111 -13.61 -25.66 -7.81
CA ILE A 111 -12.58 -25.77 -6.74
C ILE A 111 -12.92 -26.91 -5.75
N GLY A 112 -12.17 -28.02 -5.67
CA GLY A 112 -12.41 -29.11 -4.68
C GLY A 112 -11.16 -29.62 -3.93
N GLY A 113 -11.29 -30.14 -2.70
CA GLY A 113 -10.15 -30.58 -1.88
C GLY A 113 -10.34 -30.64 -0.36
N THR A 114 -9.29 -30.35 0.42
CA THR A 114 -9.31 -30.34 1.89
C THR A 114 -8.62 -29.09 2.48
N SER A 115 -9.02 -28.65 3.68
CA SER A 115 -8.40 -27.53 4.42
C SER A 115 -7.65 -28.01 5.66
N ALA A 116 -6.55 -27.33 6.01
CA ALA A 116 -5.75 -27.59 7.22
C ALA A 116 -6.32 -26.88 8.45
N THR A 117 -6.99 -25.75 8.24
CA THR A 117 -7.72 -24.97 9.24
C THR A 117 -9.22 -25.13 9.05
N LEU A 118 -9.98 -24.83 10.09
CA LEU A 118 -11.43 -24.86 9.98
C LEU A 118 -11.94 -23.84 8.95
N GLU A 119 -11.31 -22.67 8.89
CA GLU A 119 -11.54 -21.64 7.88
C GLU A 119 -10.74 -21.98 6.61
N ALA A 120 -11.45 -22.46 5.58
CA ALA A 120 -10.87 -22.93 4.32
C ALA A 120 -10.76 -21.84 3.25
N ILE A 121 -11.53 -20.75 3.35
CA ILE A 121 -11.56 -19.64 2.40
C ILE A 121 -11.71 -18.31 3.16
N THR A 122 -10.83 -17.34 2.93
CA THR A 122 -10.96 -15.96 3.46
C THR A 122 -10.84 -14.95 2.33
N PHE A 123 -11.91 -14.21 2.05
CA PHE A 123 -11.85 -13.02 1.20
C PHE A 123 -11.77 -11.80 2.10
N ASP A 124 -10.57 -11.26 2.31
CA ASP A 124 -10.36 -9.98 3.01
C ASP A 124 -10.03 -8.91 1.99
N CYS A 125 -11.03 -8.63 1.16
CA CYS A 125 -10.92 -7.56 0.21
C CYS A 125 -10.91 -6.24 0.96
N SER A 126 -10.21 -5.26 0.38
CA SER A 126 -10.34 -3.91 0.90
C SER A 126 -11.82 -3.56 0.86
N SER A 127 -12.43 -3.39 2.03
CA SER A 127 -13.79 -2.90 2.18
C SER A 127 -14.10 -1.62 1.41
N THR A 128 -13.06 -0.92 0.94
CA THR A 128 -13.14 0.34 0.19
C THR A 128 -12.97 0.17 -1.31
N LYS A 129 -12.29 -0.89 -1.74
CA LYS A 129 -12.41 -1.41 -3.09
C LYS A 129 -13.05 -2.77 -2.96
N PRO A 130 -14.32 -2.84 -2.44
CA PRO A 130 -14.96 -4.12 -2.24
C PRO A 130 -14.83 -4.89 -3.52
N CYS A 131 -14.48 -6.16 -3.35
CA CYS A 131 -14.41 -7.07 -4.45
C CYS A 131 -15.83 -7.24 -4.94
N ASP A 132 -16.12 -6.68 -6.09
CA ASP A 132 -17.47 -6.52 -6.58
C ASP A 132 -17.64 -7.39 -7.82
N ASP A 133 -18.78 -8.04 -7.97
CA ASP A 133 -18.97 -9.05 -9.01
C ASP A 133 -17.95 -10.22 -8.92
N ILE A 134 -17.82 -10.79 -7.71
CA ILE A 134 -17.08 -12.03 -7.50
C ILE A 134 -18.01 -13.24 -7.66
N ARG A 135 -17.64 -14.27 -8.42
CA ARG A 135 -18.50 -15.47 -8.59
C ARG A 135 -17.82 -16.71 -8.02
N LEU A 136 -18.55 -17.54 -7.26
CA LEU A 136 -18.09 -18.87 -6.78
C LEU A 136 -18.94 -20.00 -7.40
N GLU A 137 -18.36 -20.91 -8.18
CA GLU A 137 -19.11 -21.98 -8.85
C GLU A 137 -18.49 -23.38 -8.62
N ASP A 138 -19.28 -24.39 -8.21
CA ASP A 138 -18.83 -25.78 -7.99
C ASP A 138 -17.58 -25.92 -7.06
N ILE A 139 -17.68 -25.40 -5.83
CA ILE A 139 -16.68 -25.46 -4.74
C ILE A 139 -16.94 -26.65 -3.78
N LYS A 140 -15.98 -27.57 -3.52
CA LYS A 140 -16.09 -28.71 -2.57
C LYS A 140 -14.79 -29.02 -1.77
N LEU A 141 -14.54 -28.31 -0.66
CA LEU A 141 -13.48 -28.51 0.33
C LEU A 141 -13.99 -29.22 1.61
N THR A 142 -13.17 -30.08 2.24
CA THR A 142 -13.47 -30.73 3.54
C THR A 142 -12.39 -30.52 4.61
N TYR A 143 -12.76 -30.37 5.88
CA TYR A 143 -11.86 -30.33 7.04
C TYR A 143 -12.09 -31.58 7.91
N LYS A 144 -11.11 -32.48 7.99
CA LYS A 144 -11.18 -33.74 8.79
C LYS A 144 -12.46 -34.57 8.57
N ASN A 145 -12.81 -34.86 7.30
CA ASN A 145 -14.06 -35.54 6.88
C ASN A 145 -15.36 -34.82 7.28
N LYS A 146 -15.26 -33.52 7.58
CA LYS A 146 -16.38 -32.63 7.89
C LYS A 146 -16.36 -31.44 6.94
N ALA A 147 -17.46 -30.69 6.90
CA ALA A 147 -17.50 -29.43 6.16
C ALA A 147 -16.67 -28.34 6.89
N PRO A 148 -15.84 -27.55 6.17
CA PRO A 148 -15.13 -26.40 6.71
C PRO A 148 -15.98 -25.13 6.64
N THR A 149 -15.42 -23.99 7.09
CA THR A 149 -16.05 -22.67 7.02
C THR A 149 -15.35 -21.76 6.01
N SER A 150 -16.02 -20.68 5.64
CA SER A 150 -15.49 -19.58 4.84
C SER A 150 -15.78 -18.25 5.55
N THR A 151 -14.91 -17.24 5.37
CA THR A 151 -15.11 -15.87 5.86
C THR A 151 -14.96 -14.88 4.73
N CYS A 152 -15.93 -14.00 4.60
CA CYS A 152 -15.93 -12.96 3.58
C CYS A 152 -16.05 -11.62 4.28
N ASN A 153 -15.07 -10.74 4.03
CA ASN A 153 -15.09 -9.36 4.45
C ASN A 153 -15.07 -8.50 3.18
N ASN A 154 -16.26 -8.01 2.84
CA ASN A 154 -16.52 -7.01 1.78
C ASN A 154 -16.25 -7.51 0.37
N VAL A 155 -16.88 -8.64 0.07
CA VAL A 155 -16.87 -9.20 -1.26
C VAL A 155 -18.31 -9.50 -1.66
N GLY A 156 -18.79 -8.73 -2.63
CA GLY A 156 -20.12 -8.88 -3.21
C GLY A 156 -20.04 -9.80 -4.41
N GLY A 157 -21.00 -10.71 -4.55
CA GLY A 157 -20.88 -11.74 -5.55
C GLY A 157 -22.06 -12.70 -5.65
N SER A 158 -21.89 -13.75 -6.43
CA SER A 158 -22.90 -14.80 -6.57
C SER A 158 -22.27 -16.17 -6.49
N SER A 159 -23.07 -17.20 -6.16
CA SER A 159 -22.59 -18.57 -6.12
C SER A 159 -23.56 -19.59 -6.73
N MET A 160 -23.05 -20.68 -7.33
CA MET A 160 -23.85 -21.71 -8.04
C MET A 160 -23.21 -23.11 -7.97
N GLY A 161 -24.02 -24.17 -8.12
CA GLY A 161 -23.54 -25.56 -8.20
C GLY A 161 -23.30 -26.19 -6.83
N ILE A 162 -22.35 -27.11 -6.72
CA ILE A 162 -21.96 -27.71 -5.43
C ILE A 162 -21.15 -26.68 -4.62
N LEU A 163 -21.53 -26.36 -3.37
CA LEU A 163 -20.79 -25.43 -2.47
C LEU A 163 -20.56 -26.05 -1.08
N MET A 164 -19.33 -26.47 -0.82
CA MET A 164 -18.79 -26.93 0.47
C MET A 164 -17.35 -26.36 0.55
N PRO A 165 -16.94 -25.51 1.50
CA PRO A 165 -17.76 -24.91 2.54
C PRO A 165 -18.92 -24.13 1.93
N GLN A 166 -19.95 -23.91 2.73
CA GLN A 166 -21.03 -23.00 2.34
C GLN A 166 -20.43 -21.62 1.98
N SER A 167 -20.93 -20.99 0.91
CA SER A 167 -20.48 -19.67 0.47
C SER A 167 -20.70 -18.61 1.55
N CYS A 168 -19.77 -17.65 1.65
CA CYS A 168 -19.90 -16.43 2.44
C CYS A 168 -20.17 -15.17 1.59
N LEU A 169 -20.27 -15.32 0.26
CA LEU A 169 -20.80 -14.31 -0.68
C LEU A 169 -22.32 -14.26 -0.64
#